data_AF-A0A9Q3H1R1-F1
#
_entry.id   AF-A0A9Q3H1R1-F1
#
_cell.length_a   1.000
_cell.length_b   1.000
_cell.length_c   1.000
_cell.angle_alpha   90.00
_cell.angle_beta   90.00
_cell.angle_gamma   90.00
#
_symmetry.space_group_name_H-M   'P 1'
#
loop_
_entity.id
_entity.type
_entity.pdbx_description
1 polymer ?
#
loop_
_entity_poly.entity_id
_entity_poly.type
_entity_poly.pdbx_seq_one_letter_code
_entity_poly.pdbx_strand_id
1 'polypeptide(L)'
;MEPHFKEGDQVLVSTLNFNNLKGPKKMRKNPVFPVSLVKPYFKTGEDKFHSRKKTTSPPDIVEVEDSPGPVKRIIKSRKIRQNGKDQRHYLVRFKNQTADKGK
;
A
#
# COMPACT_ATOMS: atom_id res chain seq x y z
N MET A 1 -12.27 -16.23 -26.58
CA MET A 1 -13.03 -15.02 -26.91
C MET A 1 -12.14 -13.85 -26.53
N GLU A 2 -11.54 -13.17 -27.51
CA GLU A 2 -10.72 -11.99 -27.21
C GLU A 2 -11.63 -10.81 -26.86
N PRO A 3 -11.30 -10.02 -25.83
CA PRO A 3 -12.10 -8.85 -25.47
C PRO A 3 -11.96 -7.76 -26.55
N HIS A 4 -13.09 -7.32 -27.11
CA HIS A 4 -13.15 -6.16 -27.99
C HIS A 4 -13.34 -4.89 -27.16
N PHE A 5 -12.34 -3.99 -27.18
CA PHE A 5 -12.38 -2.70 -26.48
C PHE A 5 -12.65 -1.56 -27.47
N LYS A 6 -13.38 -0.53 -27.04
CA LYS A 6 -13.58 0.72 -27.77
C LYS A 6 -13.13 1.91 -26.93
N GLU A 7 -12.84 3.03 -27.60
CA GLU A 7 -12.52 4.29 -26.91
C GLU A 7 -13.68 4.69 -25.98
N GLY A 8 -13.35 4.98 -24.72
CA GLY A 8 -14.32 5.33 -23.68
C GLY A 8 -14.78 4.18 -22.79
N ASP A 9 -14.42 2.92 -23.10
CA ASP A 9 -14.77 1.78 -22.25
C ASP A 9 -14.03 1.82 -20.91
N GLN A 10 -14.76 1.53 -19.83
CA GLN A 10 -14.14 1.31 -18.52
C GLN A 10 -13.51 -0.08 -18.48
N VAL A 11 -12.26 -0.12 -18.04
CA VAL A 11 -11.49 -1.36 -17.96
C VAL A 11 -10.81 -1.50 -16.60
N LEU A 12 -10.72 -2.73 -16.12
CA LEU A 12 -9.97 -3.08 -14.93
C LEU A 12 -8.52 -3.38 -15.33
N VAL A 13 -7.60 -2.58 -14.82
CA VAL A 13 -6.16 -2.77 -15.01
C VAL A 13 -5.63 -3.59 -13.84
N SER A 14 -5.18 -4.82 -14.09
CA SER A 14 -4.55 -5.61 -13.03
C SER A 14 -3.16 -5.05 -12.73
N THR A 15 -3.00 -4.51 -11.52
CA THR A 15 -1.71 -4.06 -10.99
C THR A 15 -0.92 -5.25 -10.48
N LEU A 16 -0.61 -6.21 -11.36
CA LEU A 16 0.40 -7.19 -11.02
C LEU A 16 1.70 -6.43 -10.75
N ASN A 17 2.23 -6.58 -9.54
CA ASN A 17 3.47 -5.95 -9.13
C ASN A 17 4.59 -6.43 -10.08
N PHE A 18 4.98 -5.58 -11.03
CA PHE A 18 5.98 -5.91 -12.07
C PHE A 18 7.37 -6.23 -11.50
N ASN A 19 7.55 -6.10 -10.18
CA ASN A 19 8.75 -6.49 -9.45
C ASN A 19 8.86 -8.00 -9.22
N ASN A 20 7.75 -8.76 -9.29
CA ASN A 20 7.73 -10.21 -9.05
C ASN A 20 7.63 -11.05 -10.33
N LEU A 21 7.58 -10.42 -11.51
CA LEU A 21 7.70 -11.13 -12.78
C LEU A 21 9.16 -11.60 -12.95
N LYS A 22 9.41 -12.88 -12.69
CA LYS A 22 10.62 -13.54 -13.20
C LYS A 22 10.54 -13.49 -14.73
N GLY A 23 11.30 -12.57 -15.33
CA GLY A 23 11.31 -12.36 -16.77
C GLY A 23 12.40 -11.38 -17.20
N PRO A 24 12.68 -11.27 -18.51
CA PRO A 24 13.76 -10.43 -19.02
C PRO A 24 13.60 -8.97 -18.59
N LYS A 25 14.70 -8.32 -18.18
CA LYS A 25 14.75 -6.92 -17.72
C LYS A 25 14.11 -5.91 -18.71
N LYS A 26 14.06 -6.26 -19.99
CA LYS A 26 13.43 -5.46 -21.07
C LYS A 26 11.90 -5.44 -21.00
N MET A 27 11.25 -6.49 -20.51
CA MET A 27 9.78 -6.51 -20.32
C MET A 27 9.33 -5.63 -19.16
N ARG A 28 10.15 -5.51 -18.10
CA ARG A 28 9.87 -4.66 -16.94
C ARG A 28 9.89 -3.15 -17.24
N LYS A 29 10.44 -2.76 -18.39
CA LYS A 29 10.61 -1.37 -18.83
C LYS A 29 9.83 -1.04 -20.10
N ASN A 30 8.96 -1.93 -20.56
CA ASN A 30 8.20 -1.68 -21.78
C ASN A 30 7.26 -0.48 -21.54
N PRO A 31 7.36 0.61 -22.33
CA PRO A 31 6.46 1.76 -22.19
C PRO A 31 5.00 1.41 -22.48
N VAL A 32 4.73 0.26 -23.11
CA VAL A 32 3.39 -0.22 -23.43
C VAL A 32 2.95 -1.25 -22.41
N PHE A 33 1.88 -0.93 -21.69
CA PHE A 33 1.23 -1.84 -20.75
C PHE A 33 0.68 -3.07 -21.48
N PRO A 34 0.91 -4.30 -21.00
CA PRO A 34 0.38 -5.49 -21.65
C PRO A 34 -1.16 -5.50 -21.64
N VAL A 35 -1.77 -5.45 -22.82
CA VAL A 35 -3.24 -5.45 -22.98
C VAL A 35 -3.87 -6.73 -22.41
N SER A 36 -3.11 -7.83 -22.32
CA SER A 36 -3.56 -9.08 -21.66
C SER A 36 -3.90 -8.93 -20.18
N LEU A 37 -3.45 -7.86 -19.53
CA LEU A 37 -3.71 -7.55 -18.13
C LEU A 37 -4.93 -6.65 -17.93
N VAL A 38 -5.59 -6.27 -19.03
CA VAL A 38 -6.79 -5.43 -19.05
C VAL A 38 -8.02 -6.32 -19.18
N LYS A 39 -9.00 -6.13 -18.29
CA LYS A 39 -10.29 -6.84 -18.33
C LYS A 39 -11.43 -5.84 -18.46
N PRO A 40 -12.56 -6.17 -19.10
CA PRO A 40 -13.74 -5.32 -19.08
C PRO A 40 -14.16 -5.02 -17.63
N TYR A 41 -14.41 -3.75 -17.32
CA TYR A 41 -14.91 -3.37 -16.00
C TYR A 41 -16.44 -3.53 -15.96
N PHE A 42 -16.92 -4.37 -15.05
CA PHE A 42 -18.34 -4.48 -14.77
C PHE A 42 -18.64 -3.73 -13.47
N LYS A 43 -19.56 -2.75 -13.54
CA LYS A 43 -20.04 -2.08 -12.33
C LYS A 43 -20.55 -3.13 -11.35
N THR A 44 -20.11 -2.99 -10.12
CA THR A 44 -20.54 -3.89 -9.05
C THR A 44 -21.98 -3.53 -8.69
N GLY A 45 -22.96 -4.29 -9.20
CA GLY A 45 -24.34 -4.23 -8.72
C GLY A 45 -24.42 -4.79 -7.29
N GLU A 46 -25.35 -4.26 -6.50
CA GLU A 46 -25.56 -4.68 -5.11
C GLU A 46 -25.86 -6.20 -5.02
N ASP A 47 -26.53 -6.74 -6.04
CA ASP A 47 -26.89 -8.16 -6.16
C ASP A 47 -25.69 -9.12 -6.33
N LYS A 48 -24.49 -8.61 -6.68
CA LYS A 48 -23.31 -9.47 -6.87
C LYS A 48 -22.52 -9.67 -5.57
N PHE A 49 -22.71 -8.82 -4.58
CA PHE A 49 -21.92 -8.82 -3.35
C PHE A 49 -22.77 -8.47 -2.13
N HIS A 50 -23.80 -9.28 -1.89
CA HIS A 50 -24.74 -9.15 -0.76
C HIS A 50 -24.04 -9.04 0.61
N SER A 51 -22.85 -9.65 0.77
CA SER A 51 -22.09 -9.63 2.03
C SER A 51 -21.24 -8.36 2.23
N ARG A 52 -21.23 -7.41 1.28
CA ARG A 52 -20.44 -6.17 1.40
C ARG A 52 -21.16 -5.20 2.34
N LYS A 53 -20.65 -5.07 3.57
CA LYS A 53 -21.09 -4.02 4.50
C LYS A 53 -20.76 -2.65 3.88
N LYS A 54 -21.78 -1.83 3.60
CA LYS A 54 -21.59 -0.43 3.21
C LYS A 54 -21.03 0.31 4.43
N THR A 55 -19.74 0.63 4.42
CA THR A 55 -19.13 1.45 5.47
C THR A 55 -19.55 2.90 5.25
N THR A 56 -20.48 3.36 6.08
CA THR A 56 -20.83 4.78 6.17
C THR A 56 -19.65 5.53 6.77
N SER A 57 -19.22 6.60 6.08
CA SER A 57 -18.12 7.53 6.38
C SER A 57 -16.71 6.94 6.54
N PRO A 58 -15.66 7.65 6.05
CA PRO A 58 -14.29 7.37 6.44
C PRO A 58 -14.14 7.46 7.96
N PRO A 59 -13.32 6.63 8.61
CA PRO A 59 -12.96 6.84 10.01
C PRO A 59 -12.23 8.17 10.15
N ASP A 60 -12.63 8.97 11.13
CA ASP A 60 -11.88 10.18 11.49
C ASP A 60 -10.45 9.82 11.89
N ILE A 61 -9.48 10.58 11.38
CA ILE A 61 -8.08 10.44 11.76
C ILE A 61 -7.97 11.00 13.17
N VAL A 62 -7.99 10.12 14.17
CA VAL A 62 -7.66 10.50 15.54
C VAL A 62 -6.16 10.81 15.57
N GLU A 63 -5.80 12.07 15.80
CA GLU A 63 -4.44 12.44 16.19
C GLU A 63 -4.18 11.83 17.57
N VAL A 64 -3.65 10.61 17.59
CA VAL A 64 -3.23 9.98 18.83
C VAL A 64 -1.96 10.72 19.27
N GLU A 65 -2.08 11.56 20.29
CA GLU A 65 -0.93 12.05 21.05
C GLU A 65 -0.32 10.86 21.81
N ASP A 66 0.35 9.97 21.07
CA ASP A 66 1.16 8.90 21.62
C ASP A 66 2.40 9.55 22.23
N SER A 67 2.29 10.06 23.46
CA SER A 67 3.46 10.29 24.29
C SER A 67 4.16 8.92 24.43
N PRO A 68 5.37 8.74 23.88
CA PRO A 68 6.00 7.45 23.87
C PRO A 68 6.28 7.04 25.32
N GLY A 69 5.76 5.89 25.73
CA GLY A 69 6.02 5.34 27.06
C GLY A 69 7.51 5.11 27.34
N PRO A 70 7.90 4.66 28.54
CA PRO A 70 9.30 4.46 28.87
C PRO A 70 9.98 3.45 27.94
N VAL A 71 11.15 3.81 27.41
CA VAL A 71 11.97 2.96 26.52
C VAL A 71 12.46 1.72 27.29
N LYS A 72 12.22 0.52 26.73
CA LYS A 72 12.75 -0.74 27.25
C LYS A 72 14.17 -1.01 26.76
N ARG A 73 14.41 -0.80 25.46
CA ARG A 73 15.70 -1.12 24.80
C ARG A 73 15.90 -0.34 23.52
N ILE A 74 17.13 0.06 23.24
CA ILE A 74 17.56 0.56 21.93
C ILE A 74 18.03 -0.62 21.08
N ILE A 75 17.45 -0.78 19.89
CA ILE A 75 17.76 -1.86 18.94
C ILE A 75 18.88 -1.42 17.99
N LYS A 76 18.77 -0.19 17.47
CA LYS A 76 19.71 0.34 16.49
C LYS A 76 19.84 1.84 16.65
N SER A 77 21.01 2.37 16.29
CA SER A 77 21.22 3.82 16.20
C SER A 77 21.86 4.18 14.86
N ARG A 78 21.56 5.37 14.36
CA ARG A 78 22.21 5.94 13.17
C ARG A 78 22.45 7.43 13.38
N LYS A 79 23.61 7.92 12.96
CA LYS A 79 23.92 9.36 12.89
C LYS A 79 23.60 9.87 11.48
N ILE A 80 22.90 10.99 11.38
CA ILE A 80 22.48 11.62 10.12
C ILE A 80 22.77 13.12 10.25
N ARG A 81 23.29 13.73 9.19
CA ARG A 81 23.41 15.18 9.12
C ARG A 81 22.23 15.73 8.32
N GLN A 82 21.39 16.55 8.96
CA GLN A 82 20.27 17.23 8.33
C GLN A 82 20.35 18.72 8.66
N ASN A 83 20.15 19.59 7.66
CA ASN A 83 20.21 21.05 7.80
C ASN A 83 21.49 21.53 8.52
N GLY A 84 22.63 20.92 8.18
CA GLY A 84 23.93 21.24 8.77
C GLY A 84 24.15 20.73 10.20
N LYS A 85 23.11 20.23 10.87
CA LYS A 85 23.16 19.70 12.24
C LYS A 85 23.28 18.19 12.25
N ASP A 86 24.09 17.67 13.17
CA ASP A 86 24.21 16.24 13.41
C ASP A 86 23.08 15.76 14.32
N GLN A 87 22.24 14.86 13.81
CA GLN A 87 21.17 14.20 14.54
C GLN A 87 21.49 12.71 14.72
N ARG A 88 21.04 12.14 15.84
CA ARG A 88 21.16 10.71 16.11
C ARG A 88 19.78 10.10 16.27
N HIS A 89 19.44 9.20 15.37
CA HIS A 89 18.17 8.49 15.36
C HIS A 89 18.34 7.16 16.08
N TYR A 90 17.32 6.77 16.84
CA TYR A 90 17.29 5.51 17.58
C TYR A 90 16.05 4.70 17.18
N LEU A 91 16.26 3.44 16.85
CA LEU A 91 15.20 2.44 16.80
C LEU A 91 15.05 1.87 18.21
N VAL A 92 13.89 2.09 18.84
CA VAL A 92 13.63 1.71 20.23
C VAL A 92 12.49 0.70 20.34
N ARG A 93 12.52 -0.10 21.41
CA ARG A 93 11.40 -0.92 21.86
C ARG A 93 10.88 -0.33 23.16
N PHE A 94 9.61 0.03 23.21
CA PHE A 94 8.97 0.57 24.42
C PHE A 94 8.52 -0.54 25.38
N LYS A 95 8.39 -0.22 26.67
CA LYS A 95 7.77 -1.12 27.65
C LYS A 95 6.25 -1.19 27.38
N ASN A 96 5.68 -2.40 27.50
CA ASN A 96 4.23 -2.64 27.45
C ASN A 96 3.50 -2.21 26.15
N GLN A 97 4.23 -1.97 25.05
CA GLN A 97 3.69 -1.90 23.71
C GLN A 97 4.08 -3.16 22.93
N THR A 98 3.10 -3.96 22.56
CA THR A 98 3.24 -5.05 21.59
C THR A 98 3.28 -4.45 20.18
N ALA A 99 3.96 -5.10 19.23
CA ALA A 99 4.06 -4.63 17.85
C ALA A 99 2.70 -4.64 17.11
N ASP A 100 1.72 -5.39 17.64
CA ASP A 100 0.38 -5.59 17.09
C ASP A 100 -0.69 -4.74 17.80
N LYS A 101 -0.45 -3.46 18.06
CA LYS A 101 -1.56 -2.54 18.33
C LYS A 101 -2.22 -2.15 17.01
N GLY A 102 -2.96 -3.08 16.44
CA GLY A 102 -3.64 -2.94 15.15
C GLY A 102 -4.21 -4.26 14.67
N LYS A 103 -5.24 -4.76 15.34
CA LYS A 103 -6.13 -5.78 14.79
C LYS A 103 -7.57 -5.48 15.19
#